data_AF-A0AAN8JFW0-F1
#
_entry.id   AF-A0AAN8JFW0-F1
#
_cell.length_a   1.000
_cell.length_b   1.000
_cell.length_c   1.000
_cell.angle_alpha   90.00
_cell.angle_beta   90.00
_cell.angle_gamma   90.00
#
_symmetry.space_group_name_H-M   'P 1'
#
loop_
_entity.id
_entity.type
_entity.pdbx_description
1 polymer ?
#
loop_
_entity_poly.entity_id
_entity_poly.type
_entity_poly.pdbx_seq_one_letter_code
_entity_poly.pdbx_strand_id
1 'polypeptide(L)'
;MSSTSITDIEEVVKIWAWNVFIATRSKDLKNLKLDDVVLDVKWGKVRFLHGRPDYKEQRKLDKPNSQVVFRSTYENWTDHDQEHSFQTEKTTVSSCTTEVTKGFTKGFNLEVKLGLPEEVAGITAGFGREVNMGSTEQSTKEESMTWSINSTIKVPPKHTTTAELVVREQELNASFNMDVNIKGRVLVVVTNLKDNNSFVQSIEGDFSDILKKYRDDNNNKNYIIENKCVKWQLEGTCHFRFGIEQFVRLCENPLVKIEKQ
;
A
#
# COMPACT_ATOMS: atom_id res chain seq x y z
N MET A 1 -16.36 15.42 -2.01
CA MET A 1 -15.57 14.89 -0.88
C MET A 1 -16.26 13.62 -0.43
N SER A 2 -15.67 12.45 -0.71
CA SER A 2 -16.19 11.18 -0.22
C SER A 2 -16.03 11.16 1.30
N SER A 3 -17.12 11.06 2.06
CA SER A 3 -17.07 10.92 3.51
C SER A 3 -16.36 9.62 3.88
N THR A 4 -15.22 9.70 4.57
CA THR A 4 -14.50 8.51 5.05
C THR A 4 -15.38 7.76 6.05
N SER A 5 -15.61 6.47 5.85
CA SER A 5 -16.44 5.61 6.72
C SER A 5 -15.60 4.46 7.28
N ILE A 6 -14.77 4.79 8.27
CA ILE A 6 -13.93 3.82 8.99
C ILE A 6 -14.55 3.54 10.36
N THR A 7 -14.64 2.27 10.74
CA THR A 7 -15.06 1.86 12.10
C THR A 7 -13.87 1.26 12.86
N ASP A 8 -13.53 1.81 14.01
CA ASP A 8 -12.54 1.18 14.90
C ASP A 8 -13.19 -0.01 15.63
N ILE A 9 -12.87 -1.22 15.17
CA ILE A 9 -13.43 -2.46 15.76
C ILE A 9 -12.80 -2.78 17.12
N GLU A 10 -11.65 -2.19 17.46
CA GLU A 10 -11.08 -2.33 18.80
C GLU A 10 -11.88 -1.52 19.82
N GLU A 11 -12.25 -0.28 19.47
CA GLU A 11 -13.12 0.55 20.32
C GLU A 11 -14.48 -0.11 20.54
N VAL A 12 -15.10 -0.65 19.49
CA VAL A 12 -16.37 -1.40 19.59
C VAL A 12 -16.25 -2.56 20.57
N VAL A 13 -15.18 -3.34 20.48
CA VAL A 13 -14.93 -4.47 21.39
C VAL A 13 -14.68 -3.99 22.83
N LYS A 14 -13.94 -2.90 23.03
CA LYS A 14 -13.70 -2.31 24.36
C LYS A 14 -15.00 -1.85 25.01
N ILE A 15 -15.86 -1.15 24.29
CA ILE A 15 -17.18 -0.71 24.77
C ILE A 15 -18.04 -1.91 25.17
N TRP A 16 -18.07 -2.95 24.32
CA TRP A 16 -18.79 -4.19 24.64
C TRP A 16 -18.26 -4.85 25.91
N ALA A 17 -16.94 -5.03 26.03
CA ALA A 17 -16.32 -5.70 27.17
C ALA A 17 -16.56 -4.92 28.47
N TRP A 18 -16.49 -3.59 28.43
CA TRP A 18 -16.79 -2.74 29.57
C TRP A 18 -18.24 -2.87 30.04
N ASN A 19 -19.18 -2.91 29.10
CA ASN A 19 -20.59 -3.12 29.42
C ASN A 19 -20.84 -4.51 30.06
N VAL A 20 -20.17 -5.55 29.55
CA VAL A 20 -20.23 -6.89 30.16
C VAL A 20 -19.62 -6.86 31.57
N PHE A 21 -18.45 -6.24 31.75
CA PHE A 21 -17.81 -6.09 33.06
C PHE A 21 -18.73 -5.40 34.07
N ILE A 22 -19.36 -4.27 33.71
CA ILE A 22 -20.29 -3.57 34.61
C ILE A 22 -21.44 -4.48 35.03
N ALA A 23 -21.95 -5.30 34.11
CA ALA A 23 -23.05 -6.22 34.37
C ALA A 23 -22.64 -7.42 35.24
N THR A 24 -21.39 -7.88 35.17
CA THR A 24 -20.91 -9.11 35.84
C THR A 24 -19.99 -8.87 37.03
N ARG A 25 -19.52 -7.65 37.27
CA ARG A 25 -18.53 -7.34 38.32
C ARG A 25 -19.07 -7.58 39.74
N SER A 26 -18.17 -8.00 40.63
CA SER A 26 -18.44 -8.15 42.05
C SER A 26 -18.68 -6.79 42.74
N LYS A 27 -19.25 -6.83 43.96
CA LYS A 27 -19.53 -5.60 44.74
C LYS A 27 -18.27 -4.79 45.04
N ASP A 28 -17.13 -5.47 45.23
CA ASP A 28 -15.86 -4.83 45.60
C ASP A 28 -15.24 -4.03 44.44
N LEU A 29 -15.64 -4.34 43.20
CA LEU A 29 -15.16 -3.66 41.98
C LEU A 29 -16.13 -2.58 41.48
N LYS A 30 -17.19 -2.24 42.24
CA LYS A 30 -18.22 -1.27 41.83
C LYS A 30 -17.69 0.15 41.61
N ASN A 31 -16.66 0.53 42.37
CA ASN A 31 -16.07 1.86 42.30
C ASN A 31 -15.04 2.02 41.18
N LEU A 32 -14.66 0.92 40.53
CA LEU A 32 -13.72 0.93 39.42
C LEU A 32 -14.35 1.63 38.21
N LYS A 33 -13.68 2.66 37.68
CA LYS A 33 -14.10 3.44 36.51
C LYS A 33 -13.34 2.97 35.27
N LEU A 34 -13.83 3.37 34.09
CA LEU A 34 -13.18 3.04 32.82
C LEU A 34 -11.75 3.60 32.76
N ASP A 35 -11.55 4.83 33.26
CA ASP A 35 -10.24 5.49 33.30
C ASP A 35 -9.24 4.80 34.24
N ASP A 36 -9.72 3.94 35.14
CA ASP A 36 -8.89 3.21 36.10
C ASP A 36 -8.44 1.84 35.56
N VAL A 37 -8.85 1.49 34.34
CA VAL A 37 -8.57 0.18 33.75
C VAL A 37 -7.95 0.27 32.36
N VAL A 38 -7.17 -0.75 32.03
CA VAL A 38 -6.78 -1.04 30.65
C VAL A 38 -7.61 -2.21 30.14
N LEU A 39 -8.19 -2.03 28.96
CA LEU A 39 -8.89 -3.07 28.21
C LEU A 39 -8.00 -3.52 27.05
N ASP A 40 -7.29 -4.62 27.26
CA ASP A 40 -6.35 -5.17 26.29
C ASP A 40 -7.04 -6.24 25.41
N VAL A 41 -7.22 -5.91 24.14
CA VAL A 41 -7.97 -6.73 23.19
C VAL A 41 -7.05 -7.74 22.51
N LYS A 42 -7.30 -9.03 22.76
CA LYS A 42 -6.57 -10.15 22.18
C LYS A 42 -7.31 -10.73 20.98
N TRP A 43 -6.73 -10.51 19.81
CA TRP A 43 -7.23 -10.96 18.51
C TRP A 43 -6.80 -12.39 18.13
N GLY A 44 -6.01 -13.08 18.95
CA GLY A 44 -5.39 -14.38 18.58
C GLY A 44 -6.37 -15.50 18.22
N LYS A 45 -7.64 -15.40 18.63
CA LYS A 45 -8.73 -16.32 18.28
C LYS A 45 -9.68 -15.77 17.20
N VAL A 46 -9.37 -14.62 16.61
CA VAL A 46 -10.10 -13.99 15.50
C VAL A 46 -9.29 -14.16 14.23
N ARG A 47 -9.95 -14.64 13.16
CA ARG A 47 -9.34 -14.79 11.84
C ARG A 47 -9.88 -13.73 10.90
N PHE A 48 -8.97 -13.02 10.25
CA PHE A 48 -9.24 -12.09 9.17
C PHE A 48 -8.89 -12.79 7.86
N LEU A 49 -9.89 -13.06 7.03
CA LEU A 49 -9.72 -13.70 5.73
C LEU A 49 -9.91 -12.63 4.66
N HIS A 50 -8.80 -12.17 4.10
CA HIS A 50 -8.79 -11.15 3.05
C HIS A 50 -9.10 -11.79 1.69
N GLY A 51 -10.03 -11.19 0.96
CA GLY A 51 -10.30 -11.49 -0.44
C GLY A 51 -9.24 -10.92 -1.36
N ARG A 52 -9.45 -11.05 -2.67
CA ARG A 52 -8.64 -10.36 -3.68
C ARG A 52 -9.24 -8.98 -3.95
N PRO A 53 -8.41 -7.94 -4.12
CA PRO A 53 -8.93 -6.65 -4.54
C PRO A 53 -9.48 -6.70 -5.96
N ASP A 54 -10.62 -6.06 -6.16
CA ASP A 54 -11.20 -5.75 -7.46
C ASP A 54 -10.97 -4.27 -7.77
N TYR A 55 -10.25 -4.02 -8.87
CA TYR A 55 -9.80 -2.70 -9.26
C TYR A 55 -10.73 -2.08 -10.30
N LYS A 56 -11.26 -0.90 -10.00
CA LYS A 56 -12.18 -0.14 -10.85
C LYS A 56 -11.56 1.19 -11.26
N GLU A 57 -12.17 1.80 -12.27
CA GLU A 57 -11.82 3.14 -12.77
C GLU A 57 -10.33 3.29 -13.09
N GLN A 58 -9.74 2.25 -13.68
CA GLN A 58 -8.33 2.25 -14.06
C GLN A 58 -8.08 3.34 -15.10
N ARG A 59 -7.38 4.39 -14.69
CA ARG A 59 -6.95 5.49 -15.57
C ARG A 59 -5.45 5.45 -15.67
N LYS A 60 -4.97 5.03 -16.84
CA LYS A 60 -3.59 5.26 -17.26
C LYS A 60 -3.46 6.73 -17.60
N LEU A 61 -2.41 7.38 -17.10
CA LEU A 61 -2.13 8.74 -17.54
C LEU A 61 -1.48 8.69 -18.93
N ASP A 62 -2.01 9.50 -19.86
CA ASP A 62 -1.84 9.36 -21.32
C ASP A 62 -0.41 9.49 -21.86
N LYS A 63 0.56 9.94 -21.06
CA LYS A 63 1.96 10.03 -21.48
C LYS A 63 2.85 9.39 -20.43
N PRO A 64 3.56 8.29 -20.78
CA PRO A 64 4.65 7.82 -19.96
C PRO A 64 5.65 8.95 -19.78
N ASN A 65 5.98 9.29 -18.53
CA ASN A 65 7.04 10.24 -18.26
C ASN A 65 8.35 9.60 -18.73
N SER A 66 8.84 10.09 -19.87
CA SER A 66 10.12 9.66 -20.42
C SER A 66 11.21 10.53 -19.82
N GLN A 67 12.11 9.93 -19.07
CA GLN A 67 13.26 10.64 -18.51
C GLN A 67 14.54 10.14 -19.16
N VAL A 68 15.34 11.07 -19.67
CA VAL A 68 16.74 10.79 -20.04
C VAL A 68 17.50 10.64 -18.74
N VAL A 69 17.86 9.41 -18.39
CA VAL A 69 18.51 9.11 -17.12
C VAL A 69 20.03 9.18 -17.23
N PHE A 70 20.58 9.07 -18.45
CA PHE A 70 22.00 9.20 -18.74
C PHE A 70 22.21 9.64 -20.19
N ARG A 71 23.23 10.46 -20.44
CA ARG A 71 23.60 10.95 -21.78
C ARG A 71 25.11 10.95 -21.93
N SER A 72 25.59 10.42 -23.05
CA SER A 72 27.00 10.48 -23.47
C SER A 72 27.09 10.96 -24.91
N THR A 73 28.14 11.70 -25.23
CA THR A 73 28.39 12.22 -26.57
C THR A 73 29.74 11.73 -27.05
N TYR A 74 29.77 11.10 -28.21
CA TYR A 74 30.96 10.58 -28.84
C TYR A 74 31.26 11.37 -30.11
N GLU A 75 32.51 11.76 -30.30
CA GLU A 75 32.96 12.49 -31.49
C GLU A 75 33.98 11.67 -32.25
N ASN A 76 33.80 11.59 -33.56
CA ASN A 76 34.74 10.93 -34.44
C ASN A 76 35.30 11.93 -35.47
N TRP A 77 36.48 12.45 -35.18
CA TRP A 77 37.21 13.35 -36.06
C TRP A 77 38.00 12.62 -37.16
N THR A 78 37.96 11.28 -37.21
CA THR A 78 38.74 10.47 -38.17
C THR A 78 37.97 10.24 -39.47
N ASP A 79 38.62 9.54 -40.41
CA ASP A 79 38.06 9.21 -41.73
C ASP A 79 37.47 7.78 -41.79
N HIS A 80 37.41 7.09 -40.65
CA HIS A 80 36.88 5.73 -40.52
C HIS A 80 35.85 5.64 -39.39
N ASP A 81 34.93 4.67 -39.46
CA ASP A 81 33.99 4.39 -38.38
C ASP A 81 34.73 4.08 -37.07
N GLN A 82 34.15 4.51 -35.94
CA GLN A 82 34.63 4.16 -34.61
C GLN A 82 33.53 3.45 -33.82
N GLU A 83 33.93 2.47 -33.02
CA GLU A 83 33.03 1.76 -32.11
C GLU A 83 33.39 2.09 -30.66
N HIS A 84 32.40 2.53 -29.89
CA HIS A 84 32.56 2.90 -28.49
C HIS A 84 31.65 2.06 -27.61
N SER A 85 32.13 1.65 -26.43
CA SER A 85 31.28 0.99 -25.44
C SER A 85 30.43 2.02 -24.70
N PHE A 86 29.13 1.72 -24.56
CA PHE A 86 28.16 2.46 -23.78
C PHE A 86 27.59 1.52 -22.71
N GLN A 87 28.20 1.59 -21.53
CA GLN A 87 27.79 0.85 -20.35
C GLN A 87 27.33 1.81 -19.27
N THR A 88 26.11 1.62 -18.77
CA THR A 88 25.60 2.42 -17.66
C THR A 88 24.56 1.64 -16.85
N GLU A 89 24.38 2.05 -15.62
CA GLU A 89 23.41 1.50 -14.68
C GLU A 89 22.65 2.64 -14.02
N LYS A 90 21.33 2.48 -13.87
CA LYS A 90 20.46 3.46 -13.24
C LYS A 90 19.41 2.77 -12.40
N THR A 91 19.19 3.26 -11.18
CA THR A 91 18.06 2.85 -10.36
C THR A 91 16.89 3.83 -10.50
N THR A 92 15.68 3.32 -10.75
CA THR A 92 14.42 4.06 -10.66
C THR A 92 13.61 3.56 -9.47
N VAL A 93 12.63 4.36 -9.03
CA VAL A 93 11.80 4.04 -7.86
C VAL A 93 10.35 3.89 -8.31
N SER A 94 9.82 2.67 -8.17
CA SER A 94 8.40 2.40 -8.32
C SER A 94 7.70 2.70 -6.99
N SER A 95 6.53 3.31 -7.04
CA SER A 95 5.76 3.68 -5.85
C SER A 95 4.32 3.17 -5.94
N CYS A 96 3.77 2.81 -4.79
CA CYS A 96 2.37 2.52 -4.58
C CYS A 96 1.87 3.37 -3.42
N THR A 97 0.96 4.28 -3.71
CA THR A 97 0.27 5.09 -2.71
C THR A 97 -1.15 4.57 -2.56
N THR A 98 -1.57 4.26 -1.34
CA THR A 98 -2.89 3.72 -1.03
C THR A 98 -3.58 4.55 0.04
N GLU A 99 -4.90 4.69 -0.07
CA GLU A 99 -5.75 5.35 0.93
C GLU A 99 -7.04 4.54 1.11
N VAL A 100 -7.50 4.35 2.35
CA VAL A 100 -8.77 3.65 2.63
C VAL A 100 -9.85 4.67 2.92
N THR A 101 -10.94 4.61 2.15
CA THR A 101 -12.09 5.51 2.30
C THR A 101 -13.24 4.85 3.05
N LYS A 102 -13.33 3.52 3.05
CA LYS A 102 -14.35 2.76 3.79
C LYS A 102 -13.77 1.46 4.32
N GLY A 103 -14.04 1.14 5.58
CA GLY A 103 -13.50 -0.07 6.18
C GLY A 103 -13.50 -0.08 7.70
N PHE A 104 -12.47 -0.69 8.27
CA PHE A 104 -12.29 -0.82 9.71
C PHE A 104 -10.82 -0.71 10.12
N THR A 105 -10.56 -0.44 11.40
CA THR A 105 -9.23 -0.47 12.03
C THR A 105 -9.23 -1.26 13.33
N LYS A 106 -8.07 -1.76 13.75
CA LYS A 106 -7.80 -2.29 15.08
C LYS A 106 -7.04 -1.21 15.87
N GLY A 107 -7.76 -0.30 16.51
CA GLY A 107 -7.17 0.94 17.02
C GLY A 107 -6.69 1.81 15.86
N PHE A 108 -5.40 2.12 15.83
CA PHE A 108 -4.76 2.88 14.75
C PHE A 108 -4.26 2.01 13.60
N ASN A 109 -4.29 0.68 13.73
CA ASN A 109 -3.69 -0.22 12.75
C ASN A 109 -4.75 -0.75 11.77
N LEU A 110 -4.45 -0.64 10.48
CA LEU A 110 -5.01 -1.49 9.44
C LEU A 110 -3.97 -2.59 9.16
N GLU A 111 -4.38 -3.83 8.97
CA GLU A 111 -3.44 -4.90 8.61
C GLU A 111 -4.02 -5.63 7.41
N VAL A 112 -3.78 -5.05 6.23
CA VAL A 112 -4.35 -5.51 4.96
C VAL A 112 -3.23 -5.68 3.95
N LYS A 113 -3.26 -6.78 3.20
CA LYS A 113 -2.39 -7.01 2.06
C LYS A 113 -3.14 -6.77 0.77
N LEU A 114 -2.75 -5.74 0.04
CA LEU A 114 -3.35 -5.38 -1.23
C LEU A 114 -2.52 -5.97 -2.37
N GLY A 115 -3.04 -7.00 -3.05
CA GLY A 115 -2.40 -7.57 -4.24
C GLY A 115 -2.49 -6.64 -5.44
N LEU A 116 -1.42 -6.47 -6.21
CA LEU A 116 -1.37 -5.48 -7.30
C LEU A 116 -2.30 -5.78 -8.48
N PRO A 117 -2.72 -4.75 -9.24
CA PRO A 117 -3.40 -4.96 -10.52
C PRO A 117 -2.54 -5.77 -11.48
N GLU A 118 -3.16 -6.64 -12.29
CA GLU A 118 -2.47 -7.54 -13.23
C GLU A 118 -1.55 -6.81 -14.20
N GLU A 119 -1.97 -5.66 -14.71
CA GLU A 119 -1.15 -4.83 -15.59
C GLU A 119 0.16 -4.38 -14.91
N VAL A 120 0.07 -3.93 -13.67
CA VAL A 120 1.24 -3.50 -12.90
C VAL A 120 2.12 -4.72 -12.65
N ALA A 121 1.54 -5.81 -12.13
CA ALA A 121 2.25 -7.03 -11.78
C ALA A 121 2.95 -7.72 -12.97
N GLY A 122 2.38 -7.60 -14.17
CA GLY A 122 2.96 -8.17 -15.40
C GLY A 122 4.19 -7.40 -15.89
N ILE A 123 4.25 -6.09 -15.65
CA ILE A 123 5.35 -5.22 -16.07
C ILE A 123 6.45 -5.20 -15.03
N THR A 124 6.06 -5.20 -13.75
CA THR A 124 6.99 -5.08 -12.63
C THR A 124 7.42 -6.46 -12.11
N ALA A 125 8.01 -7.28 -12.97
CA ALA A 125 8.37 -8.68 -12.67
C ALA A 125 9.24 -8.91 -11.39
N GLY A 126 9.77 -7.85 -10.77
CA GLY A 126 10.44 -7.87 -9.45
C GLY A 126 9.82 -7.01 -8.34
N PHE A 127 8.74 -6.26 -8.60
CA PHE A 127 8.03 -5.48 -7.58
C PHE A 127 7.14 -6.44 -6.78
N GLY A 128 7.18 -6.36 -5.46
CA GLY A 128 6.44 -7.28 -4.60
C GLY A 128 4.95 -7.31 -4.97
N ARG A 129 4.37 -8.51 -5.20
CA ARG A 129 2.98 -8.68 -5.66
C ARG A 129 1.91 -8.13 -4.71
N GLU A 130 2.30 -7.73 -3.51
CA GLU A 130 1.42 -7.26 -2.45
C GLU A 130 1.99 -6.03 -1.75
N VAL A 131 1.11 -5.09 -1.38
CA VAL A 131 1.41 -3.93 -0.54
C VAL A 131 0.75 -4.11 0.82
N ASN A 132 1.53 -4.01 1.89
CA ASN A 132 1.00 -4.03 3.25
C ASN A 132 0.48 -2.63 3.60
N MET A 133 -0.81 -2.53 3.88
CA MET A 133 -1.47 -1.32 4.37
C MET A 133 -1.55 -1.40 5.89
N GLY A 134 -0.78 -0.54 6.56
CA GLY A 134 -0.66 -0.45 8.03
C GLY A 134 -1.64 0.53 8.69
N SER A 135 -2.21 1.45 7.93
CA SER A 135 -3.13 2.50 8.38
C SER A 135 -4.19 2.74 7.31
N THR A 136 -5.30 3.37 7.71
CA THR A 136 -6.32 3.88 6.78
C THR A 136 -5.90 5.18 6.11
N GLU A 137 -4.94 5.91 6.70
CA GLU A 137 -4.38 7.12 6.12
C GLU A 137 -3.58 6.81 4.85
N GLN A 138 -3.35 7.86 4.06
CA GLN A 138 -2.53 7.76 2.86
C GLN A 138 -1.13 7.23 3.22
N SER A 139 -0.76 6.11 2.62
CA SER A 139 0.54 5.47 2.82
C SER A 139 1.19 5.24 1.47
N THR A 140 2.47 5.57 1.35
CA THR A 140 3.28 5.35 0.14
C THR A 140 4.37 4.33 0.44
N LYS A 141 4.40 3.26 -0.36
CA LYS A 141 5.47 2.28 -0.37
C LYS A 141 6.28 2.46 -1.65
N GLU A 142 7.61 2.45 -1.53
CA GLU A 142 8.54 2.59 -2.64
C GLU A 142 9.43 1.35 -2.75
N GLU A 143 9.71 0.91 -3.97
CA GLU A 143 10.69 -0.14 -4.27
C GLU A 143 11.57 0.27 -5.46
N SER A 144 12.86 0.06 -5.32
CA SER A 144 13.86 0.44 -6.31
C SER A 144 14.06 -0.67 -7.35
N MET A 145 14.16 -0.28 -8.63
CA MET A 145 14.48 -1.16 -9.73
C MET A 145 15.75 -0.66 -10.44
N THR A 146 16.72 -1.54 -10.64
CA THR A 146 17.96 -1.19 -11.33
C THR A 146 17.95 -1.65 -12.77
N TRP A 147 18.28 -0.71 -13.65
CA TRP A 147 18.31 -0.79 -15.09
C TRP A 147 19.76 -0.75 -15.53
N SER A 148 20.21 -1.75 -16.27
CA SER A 148 21.59 -1.80 -16.77
C SER A 148 21.59 -1.94 -18.27
N ILE A 149 22.55 -1.29 -18.92
CA ILE A 149 22.78 -1.44 -20.35
C ILE A 149 24.26 -1.62 -20.65
N ASN A 150 24.53 -2.47 -21.64
CA ASN A 150 25.84 -2.67 -22.23
C ASN A 150 25.63 -2.74 -23.74
N SER A 151 25.93 -1.65 -24.44
CA SER A 151 25.73 -1.51 -25.88
C SER A 151 26.99 -0.97 -26.55
N THR A 152 27.12 -1.20 -27.86
CA THR A 152 28.20 -0.65 -28.68
C THR A 152 27.63 0.43 -29.59
N ILE A 153 28.18 1.63 -29.51
CA ILE A 153 27.79 2.79 -30.32
C ILE A 153 28.77 2.94 -31.47
N LYS A 154 28.24 2.95 -32.70
CA LYS A 154 29.01 3.26 -33.90
C LYS A 154 28.94 4.77 -34.16
N VAL A 155 30.08 5.38 -34.43
CA VAL A 155 30.20 6.81 -34.71
C VAL A 155 30.84 6.97 -36.09
N PRO A 156 30.07 7.44 -37.10
CA PRO A 156 30.59 7.62 -38.46
C PRO A 156 31.74 8.64 -38.54
N PRO A 157 32.55 8.62 -39.61
CA PRO A 157 33.60 9.60 -39.84
C PRO A 157 33.05 11.02 -39.83
N LYS A 158 33.73 11.95 -39.17
CA LYS A 158 33.34 13.38 -39.08
C LYS A 158 31.96 13.61 -38.47
N HIS A 159 31.47 12.71 -37.62
CA HIS A 159 30.19 12.85 -36.93
C HIS A 159 30.34 12.87 -35.41
N THR A 160 29.32 13.43 -34.77
CA THR A 160 29.06 13.34 -33.34
C THR A 160 27.81 12.49 -33.14
N THR A 161 27.91 11.44 -32.33
CA THR A 161 26.76 10.62 -31.92
C THR A 161 26.48 10.83 -30.44
N THR A 162 25.30 11.32 -30.11
CA THR A 162 24.80 11.38 -28.74
C THR A 162 24.00 10.13 -28.42
N ALA A 163 24.40 9.39 -27.40
CA ALA A 163 23.66 8.26 -26.86
C ALA A 163 22.95 8.63 -25.54
N GLU A 164 21.64 8.48 -25.51
CA GLU A 164 20.80 8.76 -24.34
C GLU A 164 20.13 7.47 -23.86
N LEU A 165 20.34 7.09 -22.60
CA LEU A 165 19.52 6.08 -21.94
C LEU A 165 18.21 6.74 -21.50
N VAL A 166 17.10 6.26 -22.06
CA VAL A 166 15.76 6.75 -21.76
C VAL A 166 15.00 5.65 -21.01
N VAL A 167 14.42 6.01 -19.87
CA VAL A 167 13.48 5.17 -19.13
C VAL A 167 12.09 5.77 -19.27
N ARG A 168 11.10 4.93 -19.59
CA ARG A 168 9.69 5.32 -19.56
C ARG A 168 9.05 4.82 -18.29
N GLU A 169 8.35 5.70 -17.59
CA GLU A 169 7.53 5.38 -16.43
C GLU A 169 6.05 5.59 -16.77
N GLN A 170 5.19 4.73 -16.24
CA GLN A 170 3.75 4.82 -16.36
C GLN A 170 3.12 5.02 -14.98
N GLU A 171 2.00 5.74 -14.97
CA GLU A 171 1.18 5.93 -13.80
C GLU A 171 -0.20 5.29 -14.00
N LEU A 172 -0.71 4.65 -12.95
CA LEU A 172 -2.04 4.03 -12.90
C LEU A 172 -2.78 4.51 -11.66
N ASN A 173 -3.91 5.17 -11.87
CA ASN A 173 -4.87 5.48 -10.83
C ASN A 173 -6.00 4.46 -10.86
N ALA A 174 -6.38 3.91 -9.72
CA ALA A 174 -7.53 3.03 -9.61
C ALA A 174 -8.22 3.17 -8.25
N SER A 175 -9.52 2.90 -8.22
CA SER A 175 -10.21 2.57 -6.97
C SER A 175 -10.17 1.06 -6.76
N PHE A 176 -10.16 0.62 -5.51
CA PHE A 176 -10.23 -0.81 -5.20
C PHE A 176 -11.39 -1.09 -4.23
N ASN A 177 -11.96 -2.28 -4.36
CA ASN A 177 -12.82 -2.88 -3.35
C ASN A 177 -12.27 -4.25 -2.97
N MET A 178 -12.35 -4.61 -1.68
CA MET A 178 -11.86 -5.89 -1.20
C MET A 178 -12.71 -6.39 -0.04
N ASP A 179 -13.25 -7.59 -0.16
CA ASP A 179 -14.01 -8.21 0.91
C ASP A 179 -13.09 -8.81 1.98
N VAL A 180 -13.44 -8.61 3.24
CA VAL A 180 -12.79 -9.21 4.40
C VAL A 180 -13.82 -9.97 5.22
N ASN A 181 -13.57 -11.26 5.40
CA ASN A 181 -14.39 -12.14 6.21
C ASN A 181 -13.75 -12.32 7.60
N ILE A 182 -14.43 -11.87 8.64
CA ILE A 182 -13.94 -11.89 10.03
C ILE A 182 -14.77 -12.87 10.84
N LYS A 183 -14.11 -13.84 11.49
CA LYS A 183 -14.77 -14.84 12.32
C LYS A 183 -13.92 -15.24 13.51
N GLY A 184 -14.58 -15.66 14.59
CA GLY A 184 -13.92 -16.18 15.78
C GLY A 184 -14.36 -15.47 17.04
N ARG A 185 -13.58 -15.66 18.11
CA ARG A 185 -13.85 -15.08 19.41
C ARG A 185 -12.78 -14.08 19.78
N VAL A 186 -13.20 -12.97 20.36
CA VAL A 186 -12.29 -11.96 20.89
C VAL A 186 -12.21 -12.12 22.40
N LEU A 187 -11.00 -11.97 22.95
CA LEU A 187 -10.73 -12.02 24.38
C LEU A 187 -10.27 -10.63 24.82
N VAL A 188 -10.89 -10.06 25.84
CA VAL A 188 -10.49 -8.78 26.42
C VAL A 188 -10.01 -9.03 27.84
N VAL A 189 -8.81 -8.57 28.15
CA VAL A 189 -8.22 -8.61 29.49
C VAL A 189 -8.43 -7.25 30.15
N VAL A 190 -9.04 -7.27 31.34
CA VAL A 190 -9.25 -6.07 32.16
C VAL A 190 -8.18 -6.03 33.23
N THR A 191 -7.41 -4.95 33.26
CA THR A 191 -6.33 -4.72 34.21
C THR A 191 -6.60 -3.44 35.00
N ASN A 192 -6.49 -3.49 36.33
CA ASN A 192 -6.67 -2.33 37.19
C ASN A 192 -5.36 -1.56 37.35
N LEU A 193 -5.33 -0.33 36.84
CA LEU A 193 -4.14 0.53 36.90
C LEU A 193 -3.87 1.05 38.31
N LYS A 194 -4.91 1.22 39.14
CA LYS A 194 -4.77 1.74 40.52
C LYS A 194 -4.19 0.73 41.49
N ASP A 195 -4.31 -0.55 41.17
CA ASP A 195 -3.88 -1.65 42.01
C ASP A 195 -2.68 -2.36 41.37
N ASN A 196 -1.60 -1.60 41.14
CA ASN A 196 -0.34 -2.10 40.61
C ASN A 196 -0.49 -2.95 39.32
N ASN A 197 -1.32 -2.51 38.38
CA ASN A 197 -1.63 -3.23 37.15
C ASN A 197 -2.15 -4.66 37.42
N SER A 198 -2.95 -4.85 38.47
CA SER A 198 -3.49 -6.17 38.81
C SER A 198 -4.50 -6.65 37.78
N PHE A 199 -4.46 -7.95 37.50
CA PHE A 199 -5.45 -8.59 36.67
C PHE A 199 -6.81 -8.61 37.38
N VAL A 200 -7.86 -8.16 36.69
CA VAL A 200 -9.24 -8.16 37.22
C VAL A 200 -10.01 -9.36 36.69
N GLN A 201 -10.16 -9.44 35.36
CA GLN A 201 -10.95 -10.48 34.71
C GLN A 201 -10.61 -10.56 33.22
N SER A 202 -10.90 -11.73 32.62
CA SER A 202 -10.94 -11.90 31.16
C SER A 202 -12.38 -12.09 30.67
N ILE A 203 -12.74 -11.42 29.59
CA ILE A 203 -14.06 -11.45 28.98
C ILE A 203 -13.91 -11.96 27.54
N GLU A 204 -14.58 -13.06 27.21
CA GLU A 204 -14.54 -13.66 25.86
C GLU A 204 -15.92 -13.60 25.21
N GLY A 205 -15.96 -13.27 23.92
CA GLY A 205 -17.21 -13.15 23.16
C GLY A 205 -17.03 -13.50 21.69
N ASP A 206 -18.11 -13.94 21.05
CA ASP A 206 -18.13 -14.15 19.60
C ASP A 206 -18.12 -12.80 18.89
N PHE A 207 -17.16 -12.59 17.97
CA PHE A 207 -16.99 -11.30 17.30
C PHE A 207 -18.23 -10.91 16.49
N SER A 208 -18.92 -11.88 15.88
CA SER A 208 -20.12 -11.60 15.09
C SER A 208 -21.28 -11.14 15.96
N ASP A 209 -21.44 -11.67 17.17
CA ASP A 209 -22.49 -11.26 18.10
C ASP A 209 -22.23 -9.85 18.64
N ILE A 210 -20.97 -9.52 18.92
CA ILE A 210 -20.54 -8.18 19.35
C ILE A 210 -20.87 -7.14 18.28
N LEU A 211 -20.46 -7.40 17.03
CA LEU A 211 -20.70 -6.50 15.91
C LEU A 211 -22.18 -6.43 15.57
N LYS A 212 -22.94 -7.52 15.71
CA LYS A 212 -24.40 -7.49 15.51
C LYS A 212 -25.08 -6.52 16.47
N LYS A 213 -24.74 -6.59 17.76
CA LYS A 213 -25.28 -5.66 18.75
C LYS A 213 -24.91 -4.21 18.42
N TYR A 214 -23.64 -3.95 18.14
CA TYR A 214 -23.18 -2.61 17.77
C TYR A 214 -23.89 -2.07 16.51
N ARG A 215 -24.08 -2.94 15.50
CA ARG A 215 -24.82 -2.62 14.27
C ARG A 215 -26.25 -2.17 14.57
N ASP A 216 -26.94 -2.95 15.38
CA ASP A 216 -28.35 -2.73 15.70
C ASP A 216 -28.51 -1.46 16.58
N ASP A 217 -27.59 -1.21 17.51
CA ASP A 217 -27.57 -0.01 18.37
C ASP A 217 -27.24 1.28 17.60
N ASN A 218 -26.45 1.21 16.53
CA ASN A 218 -25.94 2.39 15.79
C ASN A 218 -26.50 2.51 14.36
N ASN A 219 -27.40 1.62 13.95
CA ASN A 219 -27.90 1.51 12.57
C ASN A 219 -26.76 1.48 11.51
N ASN A 220 -25.65 0.82 11.84
CA ASN A 220 -24.47 0.75 10.98
C ASN A 220 -24.74 -0.22 9.81
N LYS A 221 -24.45 0.19 8.57
CA LYS A 221 -24.68 -0.64 7.36
C LYS A 221 -23.39 -1.00 6.62
N ASN A 222 -22.24 -0.80 7.25
CA ASN A 222 -20.93 -0.96 6.62
C ASN A 222 -20.52 -2.42 6.42
N TYR A 223 -21.16 -3.35 7.12
CA TYR A 223 -20.86 -4.78 7.07
C TYR A 223 -22.15 -5.62 7.19
N ILE A 224 -22.04 -6.86 6.73
CA ILE A 224 -23.12 -7.86 6.78
C ILE A 224 -22.68 -8.98 7.73
N ILE A 225 -23.62 -9.59 8.44
CA ILE A 225 -23.34 -10.70 9.33
C ILE A 225 -24.15 -11.91 8.88
N GLU A 226 -23.46 -12.99 8.53
CA GLU A 226 -24.04 -14.25 8.07
C GLU A 226 -23.28 -15.42 8.69
N ASN A 227 -23.97 -16.42 9.24
CA ASN A 227 -23.36 -17.66 9.75
C ASN A 227 -22.15 -17.44 10.68
N LYS A 228 -22.27 -16.52 11.65
CA LYS A 228 -21.20 -16.10 12.57
C LYS A 228 -19.93 -15.56 11.89
N CYS A 229 -20.10 -15.01 10.69
CA CYS A 229 -19.05 -14.36 9.92
C CYS A 229 -19.48 -12.92 9.64
N VAL A 230 -18.60 -11.97 9.98
CA VAL A 230 -18.74 -10.57 9.59
C VAL A 230 -18.10 -10.42 8.22
N LYS A 231 -18.88 -10.02 7.21
CA LYS A 231 -18.42 -9.69 5.86
C LYS A 231 -18.32 -8.18 5.75
N TRP A 232 -17.11 -7.67 5.56
CA TRP A 232 -16.83 -6.25 5.48
C TRP A 232 -16.20 -5.91 4.14
N GLN A 233 -16.75 -4.93 3.43
CA GLN A 233 -16.14 -4.44 2.19
C GLN A 233 -15.21 -3.27 2.51
N LEU A 234 -13.93 -3.43 2.21
CA LEU A 234 -12.96 -2.34 2.20
C LEU A 234 -13.03 -1.64 0.85
N GLU A 235 -13.02 -0.31 0.86
CA GLU A 235 -12.92 0.50 -0.35
C GLU A 235 -11.83 1.55 -0.16
N GLY A 236 -11.15 1.88 -1.25
CA GLY A 236 -10.08 2.86 -1.23
C GLY A 236 -9.60 3.22 -2.62
N THR A 237 -8.56 4.04 -2.66
CA THR A 237 -7.90 4.48 -3.88
C THR A 237 -6.44 4.04 -3.85
N CYS A 238 -5.88 3.87 -5.04
CA CYS A 238 -4.48 3.57 -5.22
C CYS A 238 -3.92 4.33 -6.42
N HIS A 239 -2.68 4.76 -6.27
CA HIS A 239 -1.88 5.42 -7.28
C HIS A 239 -0.56 4.65 -7.40
N PHE A 240 -0.31 4.09 -8.58
CA PHE A 240 0.92 3.36 -8.88
C PHE A 240 1.76 4.16 -9.86
N ARG A 241 3.08 4.20 -9.63
CA ARG A 241 4.08 4.69 -10.59
C ARG A 241 5.13 3.60 -10.78
N PHE A 242 5.41 3.21 -12.01
CA PHE A 242 6.34 2.11 -12.29
C PHE A 242 7.06 2.29 -13.64
N GLY A 243 8.29 1.79 -13.73
CA GLY A 243 9.04 1.76 -14.98
C GLY A 243 8.50 0.68 -15.92
N ILE A 244 8.33 1.01 -17.21
CA ILE A 244 7.77 0.10 -18.21
C ILE A 244 8.79 -0.42 -19.22
N GLU A 245 9.74 0.43 -19.64
CA GLU A 245 10.77 0.06 -20.60
C GLU A 245 11.99 0.97 -20.53
N GLN A 246 13.11 0.45 -21.03
CA GLN A 246 14.32 1.22 -21.30
C GLN A 246 14.71 1.11 -22.78
N PHE A 247 15.26 2.18 -23.35
CA PHE A 247 15.88 2.14 -24.67
C PHE A 247 16.99 3.19 -24.80
N VAL A 248 17.88 2.98 -25.77
CA VAL A 248 18.90 3.97 -26.15
C VAL A 248 18.38 4.78 -27.31
N ARG A 249 18.42 6.11 -27.17
CA ARG A 249 18.20 7.04 -28.27
C ARG A 249 19.55 7.50 -28.79
N LEU A 250 19.76 7.35 -30.10
CA LEU A 250 20.95 7.84 -30.78
C LEU A 250 20.58 9.05 -31.63
N CYS A 251 21.33 10.14 -31.45
CA CYS A 251 21.21 11.36 -32.24
C CYS A 251 22.56 11.64 -32.90
N GLU A 252 22.62 11.53 -34.22
CA GLU A 252 23.84 11.72 -35.01
C GLU A 252 23.81 13.07 -35.71
N ASN A 253 24.91 13.81 -35.65
CA ASN A 253 25.07 15.11 -36.29
C ASN A 253 26.47 15.24 -36.90
N PRO A 254 26.62 15.89 -38.07
CA PRO A 254 27.94 16.21 -38.61
C PRO A 254 28.73 17.13 -37.68
N LEU A 255 30.05 16.93 -37.57
CA LEU A 255 30.94 17.83 -36.85
C LEU A 255 31.05 19.16 -37.59
N VAL A 256 30.63 20.26 -36.96
CA VAL A 256 30.81 21.61 -37.52
C VAL A 256 32.23 22.08 -37.21
N LYS A 257 33.02 22.36 -38.24
CA LYS A 257 34.31 23.04 -38.06
C LYS A 257 34.03 24.46 -37.55
N ILE A 258 34.48 24.77 -36.34
CA ILE A 258 34.58 26.16 -35.88
C ILE A 258 35.74 26.76 -36.66
N GLU A 259 35.44 27.48 -37.75
CA GLU A 259 36.41 28.37 -38.38
C GLU A 259 36.76 29.46 -37.37
N LYS A 260 37.94 29.34 -36.76
CA LYS A 260 38.53 30.43 -36.00
C LYS A 260 38.83 31.56 -36.99
N GLN A 261 38.09 32.67 -36.86
CA GLN A 261 38.46 33.96 -37.46
C GLN A 261 39.77 34.47 -36.85
#